data_AF-A0A1G3LCN7-F1
#
_entry.id   AF-A0A1G3LCN7-F1
#
_cell.length_a   1.000
_cell.length_b   1.000
_cell.length_c   1.000
_cell.angle_alpha   90.00
_cell.angle_beta   90.00
_cell.angle_gamma   90.00
#
_symmetry.space_group_name_H-M   'P 1'
#
loop_
_entity.id
_entity.type
_entity.pdbx_description
1 polymer ?
#
loop_
_entity_poly.entity_id
_entity_poly.type
_entity_poly.pdbx_seq_one_letter_code
_entity_poly.pdbx_strand_id
1 'polypeptide(L)'
;MIDEFLFCDWDEAPDDMDFEQPYGEVIGKSAELVSLLLHEDRADPRSWAAARELYVLAPAIINVALNYSICVQFGLPLHPTEYFEIDQSAPPNSPYGEDLEEAAFGLLHKSIRLARAAYRLDAGFGAMAAEYRVDLPHGLNGFVYTSKRDKYTWRAAEPAKIRALAAAVLKAGRPKLAVGAAHGSIMAGIFLAELLDCELWFLRFSMFKRKDQEPVVSPRDEAKIRSYGDGSSVLVFDEDSASGATLSLLSERVKRMAPLARTGAVIRHQSSSFKPDFVGKAWWD
;
A
#
# COMPACT_ATOMS: atom_id res chain seq x y z
N MET A 1 3.95 -9.09 15.90
CA MET A 1 3.78 -8.51 14.54
C MET A 1 5.13 -8.60 13.84
N ILE A 2 5.18 -8.56 12.51
CA ILE A 2 6.39 -8.82 11.72
C ILE A 2 7.61 -7.97 12.14
N ASP A 3 7.39 -6.76 12.65
CA ASP A 3 8.46 -5.85 13.06
C ASP A 3 9.30 -6.34 14.24
N GLU A 4 8.79 -7.28 15.04
CA GLU A 4 9.55 -7.95 16.09
C GLU A 4 10.67 -8.86 15.56
N PHE A 5 10.67 -9.12 14.24
CA PHE A 5 11.67 -9.92 13.53
C PHE A 5 12.52 -9.09 12.55
N LEU A 6 12.23 -7.79 12.38
CA LEU A 6 12.91 -6.95 11.40
C LEU A 6 14.18 -6.31 11.97
N PHE A 7 15.27 -7.08 11.89
CA PHE A 7 16.62 -6.61 12.20
C PHE A 7 17.40 -6.41 10.90
N CYS A 8 17.33 -5.20 10.34
CA CYS A 8 17.94 -4.86 9.06
C CYS A 8 18.50 -3.44 9.05
N ASP A 9 19.42 -3.18 8.12
CA ASP A 9 19.84 -1.85 7.75
C ASP A 9 18.68 -1.16 7.01
N TRP A 10 18.21 -0.02 7.53
CA TRP A 10 17.14 0.76 6.92
C TRP A 10 17.66 1.87 6.01
N ASP A 11 18.97 2.12 5.97
CA ASP A 11 19.57 3.15 5.13
C ASP A 11 19.82 2.67 3.70
N GLU A 12 20.07 1.38 3.50
CA GLU A 12 20.23 0.77 2.18
C GLU A 12 19.17 -0.31 1.94
N ALA A 13 18.50 -0.22 0.79
CA ALA A 13 17.47 -1.18 0.42
C ALA A 13 18.07 -2.55 0.09
N PRO A 14 17.53 -3.65 0.64
CA PRO A 14 18.06 -4.99 0.43
C PRO A 14 17.86 -5.45 -1.02
N ASP A 15 18.70 -6.38 -1.48
CA ASP A 15 18.57 -6.99 -2.81
C ASP A 15 17.24 -7.71 -2.98
N ASP A 16 16.68 -8.28 -1.91
CA ASP A 16 15.37 -8.96 -1.89
C ASP A 16 14.22 -8.07 -2.38
N MET A 17 14.39 -6.73 -2.38
CA MET A 17 13.39 -5.80 -2.88
C MET A 17 13.33 -5.75 -4.43
N ASP A 18 14.36 -6.21 -5.13
CA ASP A 18 14.40 -6.35 -6.59
C ASP A 18 14.10 -7.81 -6.96
N PHE A 19 12.87 -8.08 -7.38
CA PHE A 19 12.44 -9.42 -7.73
C PHE A 19 11.39 -9.38 -8.84
N GLU A 20 11.28 -10.49 -9.55
CA GLU A 20 10.26 -10.72 -10.56
C GLU A 20 9.66 -12.10 -10.33
N GLN A 21 8.36 -12.16 -10.03
CA GLN A 21 7.68 -13.41 -9.69
C GLN A 21 6.21 -13.40 -10.14
N PRO A 22 5.65 -14.56 -10.54
CA PRO A 22 4.22 -14.70 -10.73
C PRO A 22 3.42 -14.36 -9.46
N TYR A 23 2.28 -13.70 -9.63
CA TYR A 23 1.46 -13.21 -8.53
C TYR A 23 0.99 -14.33 -7.59
N GLY A 24 0.64 -15.49 -8.14
CA GLY A 24 0.31 -16.68 -7.36
C GLY A 24 1.46 -17.20 -6.51
N GLU A 25 2.71 -17.09 -7.00
CA GLU A 25 3.91 -17.49 -6.27
C GLU A 25 4.23 -16.50 -5.14
N VAL A 26 4.07 -15.20 -5.37
CA VAL A 26 4.17 -14.18 -4.29
C VAL A 26 3.23 -14.51 -3.13
N ILE A 27 1.97 -14.84 -3.42
CA ILE A 27 0.96 -15.18 -2.40
C ILE A 27 1.34 -16.49 -1.70
N GLY A 28 1.74 -17.52 -2.45
CA GLY A 28 2.17 -18.81 -1.90
C GLY A 28 3.39 -18.69 -1.01
N LYS A 29 4.42 -17.98 -1.47
CA LYS A 29 5.65 -17.72 -0.72
C LYS A 29 5.38 -16.92 0.55
N SER A 30 4.50 -15.92 0.48
CA SER A 30 4.05 -15.18 1.68
C SER A 30 3.43 -16.13 2.71
N ALA A 31 2.66 -17.14 2.29
CA ALA A 31 2.05 -18.11 3.21
C ALA A 31 3.10 -19.02 3.87
N GLU A 32 4.10 -19.47 3.11
CA GLU A 32 5.22 -20.23 3.65
C GLU A 32 6.00 -19.43 4.69
N LEU A 33 6.31 -18.16 4.40
CA LEU A 33 7.05 -17.27 5.28
C LEU A 33 6.26 -16.96 6.56
N VAL A 34 4.96 -16.66 6.47
CA VAL A 34 4.11 -16.48 7.65
C VAL A 34 4.08 -17.76 8.50
N SER A 35 3.93 -18.93 7.88
CA SER A 35 3.95 -20.20 8.60
C SER A 35 5.27 -20.45 9.30
N LEU A 36 6.40 -20.13 8.66
CA LEU A 36 7.73 -20.26 9.27
C LEU A 36 7.87 -19.33 10.49
N LEU A 37 7.56 -18.04 10.32
CA LEU A 37 7.72 -17.02 11.35
C LEU A 37 6.80 -17.20 12.57
N LEU A 38 5.70 -17.95 12.42
CA LEU A 38 4.83 -18.33 13.53
C LEU A 38 5.47 -19.33 14.50
N HIS A 39 6.44 -20.12 14.04
CA HIS A 39 7.04 -21.23 14.80
C HIS A 39 8.50 -20.98 15.19
N GLU A 40 9.16 -19.99 14.60
CA GLU A 40 10.57 -19.72 14.83
C GLU A 40 10.82 -18.71 15.96
N ASP A 41 12.03 -18.78 16.55
CA ASP A 41 12.48 -17.83 17.56
C ASP A 41 12.82 -16.47 16.89
N ARG A 42 12.41 -15.38 17.56
CA ARG A 42 12.72 -14.00 17.16
C ARG A 42 14.21 -13.68 17.24
N ALA A 43 14.97 -14.43 18.04
CA ALA A 43 16.41 -14.28 18.15
C ALA A 43 17.19 -15.04 17.04
N ASP A 44 16.53 -15.89 16.25
CA ASP A 44 17.18 -16.64 15.18
C ASP A 44 17.38 -15.76 13.93
N PRO A 45 18.62 -15.59 13.42
CA PRO A 45 18.89 -14.89 12.16
C PRO A 45 18.11 -15.39 10.94
N ARG A 46 17.71 -16.68 10.91
CA ARG A 46 16.87 -17.23 9.84
C ARG A 46 15.50 -16.57 9.80
N SER A 47 14.92 -16.30 10.96
CA SER A 47 13.66 -15.57 11.11
C SER A 47 13.78 -14.13 10.61
N TRP A 48 14.95 -13.50 10.75
CA TRP A 48 15.16 -12.13 10.28
C TRP A 48 15.17 -12.05 8.75
N ALA A 49 15.84 -13.00 8.09
CA ALA A 49 15.83 -13.08 6.63
C ALA A 49 14.42 -13.36 6.10
N ALA A 50 13.70 -14.31 6.69
CA ALA A 50 12.33 -14.63 6.31
C ALA A 50 11.36 -13.46 6.54
N ALA A 51 11.51 -12.73 7.66
CA ALA A 51 10.70 -11.55 7.94
C ALA A 51 10.99 -10.42 6.94
N ARG A 52 12.26 -10.17 6.60
CA ARG A 52 12.65 -9.18 5.59
C ARG A 52 12.06 -9.54 4.23
N GLU A 53 12.16 -10.81 3.81
CA GLU A 53 11.58 -11.31 2.56
C GLU A 53 10.07 -11.11 2.53
N LEU A 54 9.35 -11.48 3.60
CA LEU A 54 7.91 -11.27 3.70
C LEU A 54 7.54 -9.78 3.67
N TYR A 55 8.35 -8.94 4.32
CA TYR A 55 8.14 -7.50 4.39
C TYR A 55 8.19 -6.84 3.01
N VAL A 56 9.11 -7.28 2.13
CA VAL A 56 9.22 -6.78 0.75
C VAL A 56 8.24 -7.45 -0.23
N LEU A 57 7.81 -8.69 0.03
CA LEU A 57 6.85 -9.42 -0.83
C LEU A 57 5.41 -8.96 -0.63
N ALA A 58 4.95 -8.75 0.60
CA ALA A 58 3.53 -8.46 0.89
C ALA A 58 2.94 -7.26 0.12
N PRO A 59 3.67 -6.14 -0.13
CA PRO A 59 3.17 -5.04 -0.96
C PRO A 59 2.71 -5.45 -2.37
N ALA A 60 3.31 -6.50 -2.95
CA ALA A 60 2.94 -7.00 -4.27
C ALA A 60 1.51 -7.56 -4.30
N ILE A 61 1.03 -8.12 -3.18
CA ILE A 61 -0.36 -8.59 -3.00
C ILE A 61 -1.34 -7.45 -3.32
N ILE A 62 -1.08 -6.26 -2.81
CA ILE A 62 -1.91 -5.07 -3.03
C ILE A 62 -1.70 -4.50 -4.43
N ASN A 63 -0.44 -4.36 -4.85
CA ASN A 63 -0.08 -3.64 -6.06
C ASN A 63 -0.73 -4.25 -7.32
N VAL A 64 -0.69 -5.58 -7.47
CA VAL A 64 -1.33 -6.25 -8.62
C VAL A 64 -2.85 -6.07 -8.60
N ALA A 65 -3.49 -6.24 -7.44
CA ALA A 65 -4.94 -6.06 -7.29
C ALA A 65 -5.37 -4.61 -7.54
N LEU A 66 -4.57 -3.62 -7.13
CA LEU A 66 -4.81 -2.21 -7.38
C LEU A 66 -4.77 -1.92 -8.88
N ASN A 67 -3.75 -2.39 -9.58
CA ASN A 67 -3.65 -2.20 -11.03
C ASN A 67 -4.79 -2.89 -11.77
N TYR A 68 -5.16 -4.12 -11.38
CA TYR A 68 -6.34 -4.81 -11.93
C TYR A 68 -7.63 -4.00 -11.72
N SER A 69 -7.85 -3.52 -10.50
CA SER A 69 -9.02 -2.71 -10.15
C SER A 69 -9.09 -1.42 -10.98
N ILE A 70 -7.96 -0.77 -11.22
CA ILE A 70 -7.87 0.41 -12.08
C ILE A 70 -8.16 0.04 -13.54
N CYS A 71 -7.59 -1.05 -14.07
CA CYS A 71 -7.89 -1.47 -15.44
C CYS A 71 -9.38 -1.61 -15.67
N VAL A 72 -10.05 -2.33 -14.77
CA VAL A 72 -11.49 -2.59 -14.88
C VAL A 72 -12.29 -1.28 -14.78
N GLN A 73 -11.99 -0.43 -13.80
CA GLN A 73 -12.79 0.79 -13.56
C GLN A 73 -12.57 1.89 -14.60
N PHE A 74 -11.43 1.90 -15.28
CA PHE A 74 -11.11 2.89 -16.32
C PHE A 74 -11.20 2.32 -17.74
N GLY A 75 -11.67 1.08 -17.89
CA GLY A 75 -11.83 0.42 -19.18
C GLY A 75 -10.51 0.19 -19.93
N LEU A 76 -9.42 0.02 -19.20
CA LEU A 76 -8.09 -0.19 -19.76
C LEU A 76 -7.86 -1.69 -20.03
N PRO A 77 -7.03 -2.04 -21.02
CA PRO A 77 -6.75 -3.43 -21.33
C PRO A 77 -6.27 -4.21 -20.10
N LEU A 78 -6.91 -5.37 -19.87
CA LEU A 78 -6.44 -6.35 -18.89
C LEU A 78 -5.26 -7.12 -19.48
N HIS A 79 -4.06 -6.54 -19.41
CA HIS A 79 -2.85 -7.22 -19.87
C HIS A 79 -2.24 -8.05 -18.72
N PRO A 80 -1.99 -9.36 -18.92
CA PRO A 80 -1.48 -10.23 -17.86
C PRO A 80 0.00 -10.01 -17.54
N THR A 81 0.74 -9.18 -18.28
CA THR A 81 2.20 -9.01 -18.07
C THR A 81 2.70 -7.58 -18.21
N GLU A 82 1.82 -6.60 -18.47
CA GLU A 82 2.27 -5.23 -18.71
C GLU A 82 1.53 -4.26 -17.79
N TYR A 83 2.28 -3.30 -17.27
CA TYR A 83 1.70 -2.14 -16.63
C TYR A 83 1.31 -1.11 -17.69
N PHE A 84 0.25 -0.35 -17.40
CA PHE A 84 -0.31 0.64 -18.31
C PHE A 84 -0.14 2.07 -17.76
N GLU A 85 -0.10 3.03 -18.67
CA GLU A 85 -0.28 4.44 -18.34
C GLU A 85 -1.72 4.87 -18.57
N ILE A 86 -2.22 5.76 -17.72
CA ILE A 86 -3.60 6.24 -17.78
C ILE A 86 -3.60 7.59 -18.47
N ASP A 87 -4.37 7.70 -19.56
CA ASP A 87 -4.77 8.99 -20.06
C ASP A 87 -5.90 9.53 -19.17
N GLN A 88 -5.53 10.44 -18.26
CA GLN A 88 -6.45 11.03 -17.29
C GLN A 88 -7.50 11.96 -17.95
N SER A 89 -7.36 12.24 -19.26
CA SER A 89 -8.32 13.02 -20.04
C SER A 89 -9.38 12.17 -20.76
N ALA A 90 -9.23 10.84 -20.77
CA ALA A 90 -10.14 9.94 -21.45
C ALA A 90 -11.48 9.77 -20.69
N PRO A 91 -12.63 9.69 -21.39
CA PRO A 91 -13.93 9.50 -20.74
C PRO A 91 -14.01 8.11 -20.08
N PRO A 92 -14.56 8.02 -18.85
CA PRO A 92 -14.55 6.80 -18.04
C PRO A 92 -15.69 5.86 -18.43
N ASN A 93 -15.74 5.42 -19.68
CA ASN A 93 -16.67 4.37 -20.09
C ASN A 93 -15.96 3.03 -20.00
N SER A 94 -16.07 2.36 -18.85
CA SER A 94 -15.62 0.98 -18.73
C SER A 94 -16.50 0.06 -19.59
N PRO A 95 -15.92 -0.73 -20.51
CA PRO A 95 -16.65 -1.74 -21.27
C PRO A 95 -16.94 -3.00 -20.44
N TYR A 96 -16.44 -3.08 -19.20
CA TYR A 96 -16.45 -4.28 -18.38
C TYR A 96 -17.73 -4.47 -17.53
N GLY A 97 -18.53 -3.42 -17.38
CA GLY A 97 -19.82 -3.45 -16.66
C GLY A 97 -19.71 -3.40 -15.13
N GLU A 98 -20.81 -3.03 -14.47
CA GLU A 98 -20.83 -2.74 -13.03
C GLU A 98 -20.47 -3.94 -12.14
N ASP A 99 -20.88 -5.15 -12.52
CA ASP A 99 -20.60 -6.37 -11.74
C ASP A 99 -19.10 -6.66 -11.66
N LEU A 100 -18.39 -6.49 -12.79
CA LEU A 100 -16.94 -6.74 -12.83
C LEU A 100 -16.17 -5.63 -12.12
N GLU A 101 -16.63 -4.37 -12.21
CA GLU A 101 -16.07 -3.27 -11.42
C GLU A 101 -16.21 -3.52 -9.92
N GLU A 102 -17.39 -3.94 -9.45
CA GLU A 102 -17.63 -4.25 -8.04
C GLU A 102 -16.75 -5.43 -7.59
N ALA A 103 -16.64 -6.48 -8.39
CA ALA A 103 -15.77 -7.61 -8.11
C ALA A 103 -14.28 -7.19 -8.03
N ALA A 104 -13.82 -6.33 -8.95
CA ALA A 104 -12.44 -5.85 -8.97
C ALA A 104 -12.13 -4.91 -7.79
N PHE A 105 -13.08 -4.06 -7.41
CA PHE A 105 -12.98 -3.20 -6.23
C PHE A 105 -12.96 -4.03 -4.92
N GLY A 106 -13.82 -5.05 -4.84
CA GLY A 106 -13.84 -6.02 -3.75
C GLY A 106 -12.54 -6.83 -3.66
N LEU A 107 -11.95 -7.21 -4.80
CA LEU A 107 -10.66 -7.90 -4.85
C LEU A 107 -9.53 -7.05 -4.25
N LEU A 108 -9.47 -5.75 -4.58
CA LEU A 108 -8.51 -4.82 -3.96
C LEU A 108 -8.70 -4.72 -2.45
N HIS A 109 -9.95 -4.64 -1.98
CA HIS A 109 -10.21 -4.64 -0.53
C HIS A 109 -9.72 -5.95 0.14
N LYS A 110 -9.98 -7.11 -0.46
CA LYS A 110 -9.50 -8.41 0.03
C LYS A 110 -7.97 -8.48 0.03
N SER A 111 -7.30 -7.95 -0.98
CA SER A 111 -5.84 -7.97 -1.09
C SER A 111 -5.16 -7.15 0.01
N ILE A 112 -5.73 -5.99 0.36
CA ILE A 112 -5.27 -5.15 1.47
C ILE A 112 -5.41 -5.91 2.79
N ARG A 113 -6.55 -6.58 3.02
CA ARG A 113 -6.77 -7.41 4.20
C ARG A 113 -5.77 -8.57 4.29
N LEU A 114 -5.47 -9.22 3.17
CA LEU A 114 -4.50 -10.31 3.11
C LEU A 114 -3.09 -9.82 3.44
N ALA A 115 -2.62 -8.74 2.80
CA ALA A 115 -1.29 -8.18 3.07
C ALA A 115 -1.12 -7.73 4.53
N ARG A 116 -2.17 -7.14 5.12
CA ARG A 116 -2.22 -6.82 6.55
C ARG A 116 -2.10 -8.06 7.43
N ALA A 117 -2.83 -9.13 7.10
CA ALA A 117 -2.73 -10.41 7.81
C ALA A 117 -1.31 -11.00 7.74
N ALA A 118 -0.59 -10.84 6.62
CA ALA A 118 0.82 -11.22 6.52
C ALA A 118 1.68 -10.44 7.52
N TYR A 119 1.54 -9.12 7.61
CA TYR A 119 2.33 -8.32 8.57
C TYR A 119 1.95 -8.62 10.03
N ARG A 120 0.70 -8.96 10.31
CA ARG A 120 0.30 -9.45 11.64
C ARG A 120 0.91 -10.80 12.00
N LEU A 121 1.38 -11.56 11.01
CA LEU A 121 1.70 -12.98 11.13
C LEU A 121 0.45 -13.76 11.60
N ASP A 122 -0.67 -13.54 10.92
CA ASP A 122 -1.95 -14.15 11.26
C ASP A 122 -1.90 -15.67 11.06
N ALA A 123 -2.27 -16.46 12.07
CA ALA A 123 -2.30 -17.92 11.99
C ALA A 123 -3.29 -18.44 10.92
N GLY A 124 -4.31 -17.65 10.57
CA GLY A 124 -5.25 -17.94 9.49
C GLY A 124 -4.75 -17.55 8.09
N PHE A 125 -3.57 -16.93 7.96
CA PHE A 125 -3.11 -16.37 6.69
C PHE A 125 -3.10 -17.39 5.54
N GLY A 126 -2.64 -18.63 5.79
CA GLY A 126 -2.59 -19.66 4.76
C GLY A 126 -3.97 -19.99 4.17
N ALA A 127 -5.01 -20.06 5.02
CA ALA A 127 -6.38 -20.28 4.57
C ALA A 127 -6.92 -19.06 3.80
N MET A 128 -6.66 -17.85 4.29
CA MET A 128 -7.03 -16.60 3.61
C MET A 128 -6.37 -16.48 2.23
N ALA A 129 -5.09 -16.86 2.13
CA ALA A 129 -4.33 -16.83 0.89
C ALA A 129 -4.88 -17.85 -0.13
N ALA A 130 -5.25 -19.04 0.32
CA ALA A 130 -5.86 -20.05 -0.53
C ALA A 130 -7.23 -19.59 -1.08
N GLU A 131 -8.10 -19.05 -0.21
CA GLU A 131 -9.40 -18.48 -0.60
C GLU A 131 -9.22 -17.34 -1.60
N TYR A 132 -8.34 -16.39 -1.29
CA TYR A 132 -8.04 -15.26 -2.17
C TYR A 132 -7.57 -15.69 -3.55
N ARG A 133 -6.75 -16.76 -3.65
CA ARG A 133 -6.27 -17.31 -4.92
C ARG A 133 -7.37 -17.96 -5.75
N VAL A 134 -8.35 -18.60 -5.12
CA VAL A 134 -9.51 -19.20 -5.81
C VAL A 134 -10.38 -18.11 -6.43
N ASP A 135 -10.51 -16.97 -5.75
CA ASP A 135 -11.29 -15.82 -6.20
C ASP A 135 -10.59 -14.98 -7.28
N LEU A 136 -9.34 -15.31 -7.66
CA LEU A 136 -8.61 -14.52 -8.64
C LEU A 136 -9.25 -14.63 -10.04
N PRO A 137 -9.42 -13.49 -10.74
CA PRO A 137 -9.75 -13.48 -12.15
C PRO A 137 -8.79 -14.35 -12.98
N HIS A 138 -9.30 -14.95 -14.06
CA HIS A 138 -8.52 -15.80 -14.94
C HIS A 138 -7.26 -15.08 -15.44
N GLY A 139 -6.11 -15.76 -15.35
CA GLY A 139 -4.80 -15.23 -15.76
C GLY A 139 -4.09 -14.38 -14.71
N LEU A 140 -4.80 -13.80 -13.74
CA LEU A 140 -4.16 -12.90 -12.76
C LEU A 140 -3.18 -13.65 -11.84
N ASN A 141 -3.42 -14.94 -11.54
CA ASN A 141 -2.47 -15.78 -10.81
C ASN A 141 -1.11 -15.89 -11.52
N GLY A 142 -1.09 -15.81 -12.86
CA GLY A 142 0.13 -15.85 -13.67
C GLY A 142 0.74 -14.49 -13.96
N PHE A 143 0.16 -13.40 -13.48
CA PHE A 143 0.69 -12.05 -13.71
C PHE A 143 2.09 -11.93 -13.11
N VAL A 144 3.06 -11.52 -13.91
CA VAL A 144 4.45 -11.38 -13.45
C VAL A 144 4.62 -10.01 -12.80
N TYR A 145 4.73 -10.02 -11.47
CA TYR A 145 5.01 -8.81 -10.70
C TYR A 145 6.52 -8.56 -10.66
N THR A 146 6.93 -7.41 -11.19
CA THR A 146 8.30 -6.90 -11.06
C THR A 146 8.35 -5.81 -9.99
N SER A 147 9.13 -6.05 -8.95
CA SER A 147 9.56 -5.04 -7.97
C SER A 147 10.92 -4.49 -8.36
N LYS A 148 11.19 -3.24 -7.98
CA LYS A 148 12.51 -2.63 -8.10
C LYS A 148 12.92 -2.08 -6.76
N ARG A 149 14.20 -2.23 -6.45
CA ARG A 149 14.82 -1.64 -5.27
C ARG A 149 14.62 -0.13 -5.26
N ASP A 150 14.10 0.38 -4.16
CA ASP A 150 13.87 1.81 -3.94
C ASP A 150 14.32 2.18 -2.52
N LYS A 151 15.41 2.94 -2.47
CA LYS A 151 16.06 3.35 -1.22
C LYS A 151 15.16 4.22 -0.34
N TYR A 152 14.35 5.09 -0.93
CA TYR A 152 13.50 6.02 -0.18
C TYR A 152 12.27 5.30 0.38
N THR A 153 11.64 4.45 -0.44
CA THR A 153 10.56 3.57 0.02
C THR A 153 11.04 2.67 1.16
N TRP A 154 12.24 2.07 1.06
CA TRP A 154 12.80 1.24 2.14
C TRP A 154 13.07 2.03 3.42
N ARG A 155 13.75 3.19 3.33
CA ARG A 155 14.03 4.06 4.48
C ARG A 155 12.77 4.51 5.19
N ALA A 156 11.74 4.85 4.43
CA ALA A 156 10.44 5.28 4.96
C ALA A 156 9.59 4.11 5.47
N ALA A 157 9.97 2.87 5.16
CA ALA A 157 9.33 1.67 5.70
C ALA A 157 9.88 1.21 7.06
N GLU A 158 10.83 1.96 7.67
CA GLU A 158 11.36 1.62 8.99
C GLU A 158 10.26 1.65 10.08
N PRO A 159 10.04 0.54 10.82
CA PRO A 159 9.01 0.44 11.85
C PRO A 159 9.05 1.55 12.90
N ALA A 160 10.24 1.97 13.34
CA ALA A 160 10.39 3.02 14.34
C ALA A 160 9.82 4.37 13.86
N LYS A 161 10.07 4.73 12.60
CA LYS A 161 9.55 5.97 11.99
C LYS A 161 8.02 5.92 11.83
N ILE A 162 7.50 4.76 11.41
CA ILE A 162 6.05 4.56 11.24
C ILE A 162 5.35 4.59 12.60
N ARG A 163 5.94 4.00 13.65
CA ARG A 163 5.45 4.08 15.04
C ARG A 163 5.39 5.52 15.55
N ALA A 164 6.40 6.33 15.24
CA ALA A 164 6.39 7.75 15.59
C ALA A 164 5.25 8.50 14.88
N LEU A 165 5.01 8.24 13.59
CA LEU A 165 3.87 8.80 12.87
C LEU A 165 2.54 8.37 13.50
N ALA A 166 2.38 7.07 13.77
CA ALA A 166 1.16 6.54 14.37
C ALA A 166 0.88 7.19 15.74
N ALA A 167 1.90 7.36 16.58
CA ALA A 167 1.78 8.02 17.88
C ALA A 167 1.33 9.48 17.75
N ALA A 168 1.88 10.23 16.78
CA ALA A 168 1.49 11.61 16.51
C ALA A 168 0.02 11.71 16.06
N VAL A 169 -0.41 10.82 15.16
CA VAL A 169 -1.80 10.74 14.69
C VAL A 169 -2.75 10.41 15.83
N LEU A 170 -2.44 9.38 16.63
CA LEU A 170 -3.30 8.93 17.74
C LEU A 170 -3.47 10.00 18.81
N LYS A 171 -2.44 10.82 19.08
CA LYS A 171 -2.52 11.96 20.00
C LYS A 171 -3.57 12.99 19.55
N ALA A 172 -3.77 13.14 18.24
CA ALA A 172 -4.77 14.03 17.65
C ALA A 172 -6.12 13.35 17.38
N GLY A 173 -6.27 12.06 17.69
CA GLY A 173 -7.47 11.27 17.47
C GLY A 173 -7.29 10.21 16.38
N ARG A 174 -7.77 9.00 16.68
CA ARG A 174 -7.66 7.83 15.79
C ARG A 174 -8.48 8.01 14.51
N PRO A 175 -7.89 7.82 13.31
CA PRO A 175 -8.65 7.78 12.07
C PRO A 175 -9.44 6.48 11.94
N LYS A 176 -10.51 6.49 11.15
CA LYS A 176 -11.22 5.28 10.73
C LYS A 176 -10.75 4.77 9.38
N LEU A 177 -10.17 5.65 8.55
CA LEU A 177 -9.59 5.32 7.25
C LEU A 177 -8.22 6.01 7.08
N ALA A 178 -7.23 5.25 6.62
CA ALA A 178 -5.98 5.76 6.08
C ALA A 178 -5.95 5.58 4.55
N VAL A 179 -5.63 6.64 3.81
CA VAL A 179 -5.53 6.67 2.34
C VAL A 179 -4.08 6.97 1.95
N GLY A 180 -3.40 6.00 1.33
CA GLY A 180 -2.00 6.12 0.91
C GLY A 180 -1.81 6.36 -0.58
N ALA A 181 -0.73 7.04 -0.97
CA ALA A 181 -0.27 7.13 -2.36
C ALA A 181 0.49 5.85 -2.77
N ALA A 182 -0.13 4.98 -3.56
CA ALA A 182 0.59 3.85 -4.14
C ALA A 182 1.55 4.34 -5.25
N HIS A 183 2.76 3.80 -5.36
CA HIS A 183 3.20 2.51 -4.81
C HIS A 183 4.10 2.60 -3.57
N GLY A 184 4.72 3.75 -3.33
CA GLY A 184 5.72 3.92 -2.29
C GLY A 184 5.17 3.72 -0.88
N SER A 185 3.96 4.23 -0.63
CA SER A 185 3.35 4.15 0.70
C SER A 185 2.76 2.79 1.03
N ILE A 186 2.77 1.81 0.12
CA ILE A 186 2.12 0.51 0.38
C ILE A 186 2.76 -0.19 1.59
N MET A 187 4.09 -0.30 1.60
CA MET A 187 4.83 -1.00 2.66
C MET A 187 4.59 -0.34 4.03
N ALA A 188 4.81 0.98 4.11
CA ALA A 188 4.56 1.74 5.33
C ALA A 188 3.08 1.74 5.74
N GLY A 189 2.18 1.76 4.76
CA GLY A 189 0.74 1.85 4.95
C GLY A 189 0.13 0.59 5.56
N ILE A 190 0.57 -0.60 5.12
CA ILE A 190 0.15 -1.87 5.73
C ILE A 190 0.44 -1.84 7.23
N PHE A 191 1.68 -1.46 7.59
CA PHE A 191 2.11 -1.41 8.98
C PHE A 191 1.43 -0.29 9.78
N LEU A 192 1.31 0.91 9.19
CA LEU A 192 0.64 2.05 9.82
C LEU A 192 -0.82 1.73 10.17
N ALA A 193 -1.55 1.05 9.29
CA ALA A 193 -2.93 0.68 9.53
C ALA A 193 -3.12 -0.30 10.69
N GLU A 194 -2.15 -1.20 10.93
CA GLU A 194 -2.13 -2.07 12.11
C GLU A 194 -1.92 -1.26 13.40
N LEU A 195 -1.00 -0.29 13.39
CA LEU A 195 -0.74 0.55 14.55
C LEU A 195 -1.89 1.51 14.88
N LEU A 196 -2.60 1.99 13.86
CA LEU A 196 -3.73 2.89 14.01
C LEU A 196 -5.05 2.17 14.27
N ASP A 197 -5.12 0.87 14.00
CA ASP A 197 -6.35 0.06 14.07
C ASP A 197 -7.49 0.70 13.28
N CYS A 198 -7.23 0.92 11.99
CA CYS A 198 -8.15 1.59 11.05
C CYS A 198 -8.23 0.86 9.70
N GLU A 199 -9.19 1.23 8.85
CA GLU A 199 -9.24 0.76 7.47
C GLU A 199 -8.08 1.38 6.66
N LEU A 200 -7.56 0.64 5.68
CA LEU A 200 -6.52 1.09 4.76
C LEU A 200 -7.05 1.07 3.33
N TRP A 201 -6.75 2.12 2.57
CA TRP A 201 -7.04 2.21 1.15
C TRP A 201 -5.87 2.86 0.41
N PHE A 202 -5.68 2.50 -0.85
CA PHE A 202 -4.62 3.07 -1.68
C PHE A 202 -5.21 3.64 -2.96
N LEU A 203 -4.72 4.81 -3.34
CA LEU A 203 -4.94 5.39 -4.65
C LEU A 203 -3.63 5.30 -5.43
N ARG A 204 -3.67 4.90 -6.70
CA ARG A 204 -2.47 4.99 -7.54
C ARG A 204 -2.11 6.46 -7.71
N PHE A 205 -0.91 6.82 -7.26
CA PHE A 205 -0.34 8.11 -7.56
C PHE A 205 1.19 8.07 -7.48
N SER A 206 1.84 7.94 -8.65
CA SER A 206 3.29 7.92 -8.74
C SER A 206 3.78 8.78 -9.90
N MET A 207 4.14 10.02 -9.59
CA MET A 207 4.69 10.98 -10.56
C MET A 207 6.00 10.48 -11.21
N PHE A 208 6.82 9.72 -10.48
CA PHE A 208 8.12 9.24 -10.99
C PHE A 208 8.03 7.88 -11.67
N LYS A 209 7.33 6.91 -11.08
CA LYS A 209 7.30 5.53 -11.57
C LYS A 209 6.24 5.32 -12.67
N ARG A 210 5.21 6.17 -12.69
CA ARG A 210 4.04 6.07 -13.58
C ARG A 210 3.69 7.37 -14.31
N LYS A 211 4.45 8.44 -14.08
CA LYS A 211 4.23 9.76 -14.70
C LYS A 211 2.81 10.31 -14.49
N ASP A 212 2.12 9.85 -13.44
CA ASP A 212 0.77 10.29 -13.09
C ASP A 212 0.80 11.82 -12.83
N GLN A 213 -0.12 12.58 -13.43
CA GLN A 213 -0.22 14.03 -13.20
C GLN A 213 -1.11 14.37 -12.01
N GLU A 214 -2.11 13.53 -11.74
CA GLU A 214 -2.96 13.59 -10.56
C GLU A 214 -3.22 12.18 -9.98
N PRO A 215 -3.72 12.06 -8.72
CA PRO A 215 -4.11 10.77 -8.18
C PRO A 215 -5.24 10.13 -9.00
N VAL A 216 -5.09 8.84 -9.29
CA VAL A 216 -6.09 8.06 -10.01
C VAL A 216 -7.23 7.72 -9.05
N VAL A 217 -8.41 8.28 -9.28
CA VAL A 217 -9.60 8.13 -8.41
C VAL A 217 -10.81 7.76 -9.25
N SER A 218 -11.33 6.55 -9.05
CA SER A 218 -12.59 6.10 -9.65
C SER A 218 -13.82 6.62 -8.88
N PRO A 219 -15.03 6.52 -9.45
CA PRO A 219 -16.27 6.79 -8.71
C PRO A 219 -16.43 5.94 -7.44
N ARG A 220 -15.93 4.70 -7.42
CA ARG A 220 -16.02 3.82 -6.24
C ARG A 220 -15.03 4.21 -5.16
N ASP A 221 -13.83 4.65 -5.53
CA ASP A 221 -12.87 5.25 -4.59
C ASP A 221 -13.49 6.48 -3.92
N GLU A 222 -14.15 7.34 -4.72
CA GLU A 222 -14.85 8.51 -4.21
C GLU A 222 -15.98 8.13 -3.26
N ALA A 223 -16.84 7.18 -3.64
CA ALA A 223 -17.92 6.70 -2.78
C ALA A 223 -17.38 6.13 -1.46
N LYS A 224 -16.29 5.36 -1.50
CA LYS A 224 -15.63 4.82 -0.31
C LYS A 224 -15.13 5.94 0.60
N ILE A 225 -14.38 6.90 0.07
CA ILE A 225 -13.82 7.99 0.87
C ILE A 225 -14.95 8.85 1.48
N ARG A 226 -16.00 9.15 0.70
CA ARG A 226 -17.17 9.90 1.17
C ARG A 226 -17.99 9.17 2.23
N SER A 227 -17.94 7.83 2.28
CA SER A 227 -18.62 7.05 3.32
C SER A 227 -18.09 7.33 4.74
N TYR A 228 -16.92 7.98 4.86
CA TYR A 228 -16.32 8.43 6.11
C TYR A 228 -16.73 9.86 6.53
N GLY A 229 -17.81 10.39 5.94
CA GLY A 229 -18.43 11.66 6.32
C GLY A 229 -17.64 12.87 5.82
N ASP A 230 -17.47 13.88 6.68
CA ASP A 230 -16.74 15.11 6.36
C ASP A 230 -15.21 14.94 6.25
N GLY A 231 -14.71 13.73 6.49
CA GLY A 231 -13.29 13.42 6.42
C GLY A 231 -12.52 13.61 7.72
N SER A 232 -13.14 14.06 8.81
CA SER A 232 -12.45 14.26 10.10
C SER A 232 -11.78 12.99 10.65
N SER A 233 -12.29 11.83 10.23
CA SER A 233 -11.73 10.51 10.56
C SER A 233 -10.83 9.91 9.46
N VAL A 234 -10.47 10.68 8.43
CA VAL A 234 -9.61 10.25 7.33
C VAL A 234 -8.19 10.79 7.52
N LEU A 235 -7.20 9.92 7.37
CA LEU A 235 -5.78 10.27 7.27
C LEU A 235 -5.32 10.02 5.84
N VAL A 236 -4.84 11.05 5.16
CA VAL A 236 -4.11 10.94 3.89
C VAL A 236 -2.64 10.88 4.18
N PHE A 237 -1.89 9.92 3.63
CA PHE A 237 -0.47 9.81 3.93
C PHE A 237 0.38 9.38 2.75
N ASP A 238 1.67 9.63 2.88
CA ASP A 238 2.73 9.15 1.99
C ASP A 238 3.92 8.67 2.82
N GLU A 239 4.80 7.84 2.25
CA GLU A 239 5.98 7.39 2.97
C GLU A 239 7.04 8.48 3.06
N ASP A 240 7.26 9.21 1.96
CA ASP A 240 8.33 10.19 1.85
C ASP A 240 7.87 11.51 1.21
N SER A 241 7.84 12.58 2.00
CA SER A 241 7.55 13.93 1.55
C SER A 241 8.85 14.70 1.31
N ALA A 242 9.48 14.46 0.16
CA ALA A 242 10.70 15.14 -0.27
C ALA A 242 10.42 16.59 -0.72
N SER A 243 9.90 16.79 -1.94
CA SER A 243 9.46 18.13 -2.40
C SER A 243 8.14 18.56 -1.78
N GLY A 244 7.30 17.59 -1.38
CA GLY A 244 5.93 17.80 -0.90
C GLY A 244 4.87 17.76 -1.99
N ALA A 245 5.24 17.65 -3.27
CA ALA A 245 4.30 17.70 -4.38
C ALA A 245 3.27 16.56 -4.37
N THR A 246 3.73 15.31 -4.20
CA THR A 246 2.85 14.12 -4.19
C THR A 246 1.82 14.21 -3.06
N LEU A 247 2.26 14.40 -1.81
CA LEU A 247 1.34 14.49 -0.68
C LEU A 247 0.40 15.70 -0.79
N SER A 248 0.86 16.84 -1.34
CA SER A 248 0.01 18.00 -1.59
C SER A 248 -1.11 17.70 -2.58
N LEU A 249 -0.79 17.13 -3.75
CA LEU A 249 -1.77 16.80 -4.79
C LEU A 249 -2.73 15.69 -4.34
N LEU A 250 -2.21 14.67 -3.65
CA LEU A 250 -3.03 13.63 -3.04
C LEU A 250 -4.01 14.21 -2.02
N SER A 251 -3.51 15.04 -1.10
CA SER A 251 -4.33 15.71 -0.09
C SER A 251 -5.39 16.59 -0.74
N GLU A 252 -5.05 17.37 -1.77
CA GLU A 252 -6.01 18.23 -2.45
C GLU A 252 -7.13 17.39 -3.08
N ARG A 253 -6.77 16.34 -3.83
CA ARG A 253 -7.74 15.45 -4.46
C ARG A 253 -8.66 14.80 -3.42
N VAL A 254 -8.10 14.25 -2.35
CA VAL A 254 -8.88 13.60 -1.28
C VAL A 254 -9.76 14.61 -0.55
N LYS A 255 -9.30 15.83 -0.29
CA LYS A 255 -10.09 16.87 0.41
C LYS A 255 -11.31 17.35 -0.38
N ARG A 256 -11.36 17.17 -1.70
CA ARG A 256 -12.61 17.39 -2.47
C ARG A 256 -13.72 16.38 -2.11
N MET A 257 -13.34 15.22 -1.57
CA MET A 257 -14.24 14.15 -1.14
C MET A 257 -14.42 14.13 0.39
N ALA A 258 -13.36 14.44 1.12
CA ALA A 258 -13.27 14.42 2.58
C ALA A 258 -12.58 15.71 3.11
N PRO A 259 -13.31 16.84 3.18
CA PRO A 259 -12.73 18.18 3.42
C PRO A 259 -11.88 18.33 4.68
N LEU A 260 -12.20 17.59 5.75
CA LEU A 260 -11.49 17.62 7.02
C LEU A 260 -10.42 16.53 7.15
N ALA A 261 -10.07 15.85 6.05
CA ALA A 261 -9.01 14.85 6.05
C ALA A 261 -7.69 15.47 6.51
N ARG A 262 -7.02 14.77 7.44
CA ARG A 262 -5.70 15.14 7.97
C ARG A 262 -4.61 14.47 7.15
N THR A 263 -3.40 15.00 7.23
CA THR A 263 -2.27 14.55 6.41
C THR A 263 -1.12 14.03 7.27
N GLY A 264 -0.43 13.00 6.79
CA GLY A 264 0.71 12.40 7.46
C GLY A 264 1.84 12.06 6.49
N ALA A 265 3.09 12.14 6.95
CA ALA A 265 4.23 11.59 6.23
C ALA A 265 5.12 10.79 7.18
N VAL A 266 5.62 9.62 6.75
CA VAL A 266 6.56 8.87 7.60
C VAL A 266 7.88 9.63 7.70
N ILE A 267 8.41 10.04 6.55
CA ILE A 267 9.55 10.94 6.44
C ILE A 267 9.08 12.26 5.81
N ARG A 268 9.53 13.38 6.38
CA ARG A 268 9.41 14.70 5.75
C ARG A 268 10.79 15.34 5.64
N HIS A 269 11.21 15.65 4.43
CA HIS A 269 12.44 16.41 4.21
C HIS A 269 12.25 17.85 4.69
N GLN A 270 13.31 18.45 5.26
CA GLN A 270 13.23 19.82 5.75
C GLN A 270 12.96 20.84 4.64
N SER A 271 13.44 20.58 3.42
CA SER A 271 13.22 21.41 2.23
C SER A 271 11.83 21.26 1.61
N SER A 272 11.01 20.34 2.12
CA SER A 272 9.65 20.12 1.61
C SER A 272 8.80 21.37 1.75
N SER A 273 8.13 21.77 0.67
CA SER A 273 7.23 22.93 0.67
C SER A 273 5.90 22.61 1.33
N PHE A 274 5.51 21.33 1.34
CA PHE A 274 4.30 20.86 1.99
C PHE A 274 4.57 20.43 3.44
N LYS A 275 3.73 20.89 4.36
CA LYS A 275 3.83 20.57 5.79
C LYS A 275 2.61 19.72 6.19
N PRO A 276 2.74 18.39 6.25
CA PRO A 276 1.66 17.54 6.72
C PRO A 276 1.36 17.79 8.20
N ASP A 277 0.14 17.47 8.62
CA ASP A 277 -0.33 17.63 10.00
C ASP A 277 0.48 16.76 10.97
N PHE A 278 0.94 15.59 10.51
CA PHE A 278 1.72 14.63 11.28
C PHE A 278 2.97 14.18 10.53
N VAL A 279 4.07 13.99 11.26
CA VAL A 279 5.36 13.53 10.72
C VAL A 279 5.95 12.49 11.65
N GLY A 280 6.41 11.35 11.11
CA GLY A 280 7.15 10.35 11.88
C GLY A 280 8.58 10.79 12.17
N LYS A 281 9.29 11.24 11.13
CA LYS A 281 10.65 11.77 11.22
C LYS A 281 10.84 12.97 10.30
N ALA A 282 11.32 14.08 10.86
CA ALA A 282 11.90 15.16 10.05
C ALA A 282 13.32 14.74 9.63
N TRP A 283 13.55 14.69 8.33
CA TRP A 283 14.83 14.31 7.76
C TRP A 283 15.58 15.57 7.31
N TRP A 284 16.82 15.65 7.80
CA TRP A 284 17.78 16.70 7.50
C TRP A 284 18.87 15.98 6.71
N ASP A 285 18.76 16.01 5.39
CA ASP A 285 19.95 15.83 4.56
C ASP A 285 20.76 17.13 4.63
#